data_AF-A0A2V1ZWM7-F1
#
_entry.id   AF-A0A2V1ZWM7-F1
#
_cell.length_a   1.000
_cell.length_b   1.000
_cell.length_c   1.000
_cell.angle_alpha   90.00
_cell.angle_beta   90.00
_cell.angle_gamma   90.00
#
_symmetry.space_group_name_H-M   'P 1'
#
loop_
_entity.id
_entity.type
_entity.pdbx_description
1 polymer ?
#
loop_
_entity_poly.entity_id
_entity_poly.type
_entity_poly.pdbx_seq_one_letter_code
_entity_poly.pdbx_strand_id
1 'polypeptide(L)'
;MVKDMVVPLPRQAVAILREQQKINGHTDYVFFSQTAKKHQIISDATANKRLKDLGYKDIHCAHGFRATAKTILQEQLKYSLVLVEMALGHTTKDPNGTAYGRFEYIDDRSDMMQKWANYLDALREGHDTAEFRTDAQSQADSTAQLQALIAELGEDKVLEMLKG
;
A
#
# COMPACT_ATOMS: atom_id res chain seq x y z
N MET A 1 -11.77 2.36 -11.97
CA MET A 1 -10.45 1.69 -11.85
C MET A 1 -9.64 2.00 -13.09
N VAL A 2 -8.34 2.18 -12.95
CA VAL A 2 -7.44 2.40 -14.10
C VAL A 2 -7.20 1.09 -14.85
N LYS A 3 -6.95 1.18 -16.17
CA LYS A 3 -6.71 0.02 -17.04
C LYS A 3 -5.37 -0.67 -16.74
N ASP A 4 -4.31 0.13 -16.53
CA ASP A 4 -2.98 -0.35 -16.19
C ASP A 4 -2.47 0.45 -14.98
N MET A 5 -1.71 -0.19 -14.11
CA MET A 5 -1.15 0.41 -12.90
C MET A 5 0.17 -0.27 -12.54
N VAL A 6 1.09 0.51 -11.98
CA VAL A 6 2.27 -0.01 -11.30
C VAL A 6 2.00 -0.02 -9.80
N VAL A 7 2.18 -1.17 -9.17
CA VAL A 7 2.08 -1.34 -7.71
C VAL A 7 3.47 -1.66 -7.18
N PRO A 8 4.09 -0.78 -6.36
CA PRO A 8 5.36 -1.09 -5.75
C PRO A 8 5.21 -2.25 -4.78
N LEU A 9 6.11 -3.22 -4.88
CA LEU A 9 6.09 -4.41 -4.04
C LEU A 9 7.05 -4.26 -2.87
N PRO A 10 6.59 -4.43 -1.62
CA PRO A 10 7.49 -4.46 -0.47
C PRO A 10 8.37 -5.72 -0.51
N ARG A 11 9.50 -5.68 0.20
CA ARG A 11 10.47 -6.79 0.25
C ARG A 11 9.82 -8.13 0.63
N GLN A 12 8.86 -8.12 1.55
CA GLN A 12 8.10 -9.28 1.99
C GLN A 12 7.29 -9.91 0.85
N ALA A 13 6.58 -9.09 0.07
CA ALA A 13 5.80 -9.58 -1.07
C ALA A 13 6.72 -10.15 -2.16
N VAL A 14 7.85 -9.49 -2.42
CA VAL A 14 8.87 -10.01 -3.35
C VAL A 14 9.40 -11.36 -2.88
N ALA A 15 9.72 -11.52 -1.59
CA ALA A 15 10.18 -12.80 -1.04
C ALA A 15 9.15 -13.92 -1.23
N ILE A 16 7.87 -13.66 -0.94
CA ILE A 16 6.78 -14.63 -1.16
C ILE A 16 6.67 -15.01 -2.64
N LEU A 17 6.73 -14.03 -3.55
CA LEU A 17 6.67 -14.28 -4.99
C LEU A 17 7.89 -15.05 -5.50
N ARG A 18 9.08 -14.84 -4.92
CA ARG A 18 10.29 -15.61 -5.25
C ARG A 18 10.17 -17.07 -4.80
N GLU A 19 9.59 -17.35 -3.64
CA GLU A 19 9.28 -18.72 -3.23
C GLU A 19 8.24 -19.35 -4.15
N GLN A 20 7.20 -18.60 -4.52
CA GLN A 20 6.18 -19.08 -5.46
C GLN A 20 6.81 -19.38 -6.83
N GLN A 21 7.72 -18.54 -7.31
CA GLN A 21 8.44 -18.72 -8.57
C GLN A 21 9.22 -20.04 -8.61
N LYS A 22 9.73 -20.55 -7.48
CA LYS A 22 10.39 -21.87 -7.45
C LYS A 22 9.42 -23.01 -7.76
N ILE A 23 8.13 -22.84 -7.47
CA ILE A 23 7.09 -23.85 -7.66
C ILE A 23 6.50 -23.77 -9.08
N ASN A 24 6.18 -22.57 -9.56
CA ASN A 24 5.43 -22.37 -10.81
C ASN A 24 6.07 -21.38 -11.79
N GLY A 25 7.33 -21.01 -11.60
CA GLY A 25 8.04 -20.05 -12.47
C GLY A 25 8.30 -20.53 -13.90
N HIS A 26 7.98 -21.80 -14.20
CA HIS A 26 7.96 -22.35 -15.56
C HIS A 26 6.62 -22.12 -16.28
N THR A 27 5.64 -21.47 -15.63
CA THR A 27 4.33 -21.16 -16.19
C THR A 27 4.16 -19.65 -16.35
N ASP A 28 3.22 -19.24 -17.20
CA ASP A 28 2.94 -17.81 -17.44
C ASP A 28 2.24 -17.11 -16.27
N TYR A 29 1.78 -17.85 -15.25
CA TYR A 29 0.91 -17.32 -14.20
C TYR A 29 1.43 -17.58 -12.78
N VAL A 30 1.47 -16.52 -11.96
CA VAL A 30 1.83 -16.60 -10.53
C VAL A 30 0.86 -17.46 -9.72
N PHE A 31 -0.42 -17.50 -10.09
CA PHE A 31 -1.44 -18.30 -9.41
C PHE A 31 -1.97 -19.45 -10.29
N PHE A 32 -1.03 -20.15 -10.92
CA PHE A 32 -1.31 -21.27 -11.81
C PHE A 32 -2.04 -22.44 -11.12
N SER A 33 -2.91 -23.11 -11.86
CA SER A 33 -3.59 -24.33 -11.44
C SER A 33 -3.80 -25.28 -12.62
N GLN A 34 -3.20 -26.48 -12.53
CA GLN A 34 -3.34 -27.53 -13.55
C GLN A 34 -4.79 -28.03 -13.70
N THR A 35 -5.57 -27.98 -12.62
CA THR A 35 -6.96 -28.46 -12.60
C THR A 35 -7.97 -27.38 -12.98
N ALA A 36 -7.52 -26.14 -13.19
CA ALA A 36 -8.41 -25.04 -13.56
C ALA A 36 -8.88 -25.20 -15.01
N LYS A 37 -10.21 -25.27 -15.18
CA LYS A 37 -10.85 -25.46 -16.50
C LYS A 37 -10.73 -24.24 -17.43
N LYS A 38 -10.43 -23.06 -16.89
CA LYS A 38 -10.39 -21.79 -17.63
C LYS A 38 -9.09 -21.04 -17.29
N HIS A 39 -8.33 -20.66 -18.33
CA HIS A 39 -7.10 -19.86 -18.23
C HIS A 39 -6.00 -20.39 -17.30
N GLN A 40 -6.08 -21.65 -16.84
CA GLN A 40 -5.08 -22.31 -15.97
C GLN A 40 -4.68 -21.51 -14.72
N ILE A 41 -5.59 -20.70 -14.18
CA ILE A 41 -5.39 -19.93 -12.94
C ILE A 41 -6.43 -20.31 -11.89
N ILE A 42 -6.09 -20.15 -10.61
CA ILE A 42 -7.07 -20.33 -9.53
C ILE A 42 -8.20 -19.30 -9.67
N SER A 43 -9.41 -19.71 -9.28
CA SER A 43 -10.55 -18.81 -9.18
C SER A 43 -10.63 -18.16 -7.79
N ASP A 44 -11.35 -17.04 -7.68
CA ASP A 44 -11.68 -16.41 -6.40
C ASP A 44 -12.36 -17.39 -5.44
N ALA A 45 -13.21 -18.28 -5.96
CA ALA A 45 -13.84 -19.34 -5.18
C ALA A 45 -12.82 -20.32 -4.59
N THR A 46 -11.75 -20.62 -5.34
CA THR A 46 -10.65 -21.47 -4.87
C THR A 46 -9.85 -20.79 -3.76
N ALA A 47 -9.51 -19.50 -3.94
CA ALA A 47 -8.82 -18.72 -2.91
C ALA A 47 -9.64 -18.65 -1.61
N ASN A 48 -10.94 -18.33 -1.71
CA ASN A 48 -11.84 -18.29 -0.56
C ASN A 48 -12.02 -19.66 0.10
N LYS A 49 -12.08 -20.75 -0.68
CA LYS A 49 -12.12 -22.11 -0.11
C LYS A 49 -10.87 -22.38 0.72
N ARG A 50 -9.68 -22.04 0.22
CA ARG A 50 -8.43 -22.21 0.98
C ARG A 50 -8.42 -21.42 2.28
N LEU A 51 -8.92 -20.18 2.28
CA LEU A 51 -9.05 -19.40 3.53
C LEU A 51 -9.98 -20.08 4.53
N LYS A 52 -11.11 -20.64 4.07
CA LYS A 52 -12.03 -21.41 4.94
C LYS A 52 -11.34 -22.64 5.52
N ASP A 53 -10.59 -23.37 4.70
CA ASP A 53 -9.83 -24.56 5.12
C ASP A 53 -8.75 -24.20 6.17
N LEU A 54 -8.21 -22.99 6.14
CA LEU A 54 -7.28 -22.45 7.13
C LEU A 54 -7.96 -21.93 8.42
N GLY A 55 -9.29 -22.07 8.54
CA GLY A 55 -10.04 -21.65 9.73
C GLY A 55 -10.61 -20.23 9.67
N TYR A 56 -10.49 -19.52 8.55
CA TYR A 56 -11.05 -18.16 8.38
C TYR A 56 -12.51 -18.13 7.92
N LYS A 57 -13.21 -19.27 7.98
CA LYS A 57 -14.63 -19.32 7.61
C LYS A 57 -15.43 -18.36 8.50
N ASP A 58 -16.22 -17.50 7.88
CA ASP A 58 -17.04 -16.46 8.54
C ASP A 58 -16.24 -15.39 9.32
N ILE A 59 -14.89 -15.43 9.22
CA ILE A 59 -13.97 -14.45 9.80
C ILE A 59 -13.41 -13.52 8.71
N HIS A 60 -12.95 -14.09 7.59
CA HIS A 60 -12.35 -13.31 6.51
C HIS A 60 -12.50 -13.96 5.12
N CYS A 61 -12.27 -13.18 4.07
CA CYS A 61 -12.29 -13.62 2.68
C CYS A 61 -11.27 -12.86 1.83
N ALA A 62 -11.03 -13.32 0.60
CA ALA A 62 -10.03 -12.75 -0.29
C ALA A 62 -10.27 -11.25 -0.58
N HIS A 63 -11.53 -10.87 -0.81
CA HIS A 63 -11.90 -9.46 -1.00
C HIS A 63 -11.72 -8.63 0.28
N GLY A 64 -11.95 -9.25 1.43
CA GLY A 64 -11.79 -8.63 2.75
C GLY A 64 -10.41 -8.05 2.97
N PHE A 65 -9.34 -8.70 2.47
CA PHE A 65 -7.97 -8.22 2.63
C PHE A 65 -7.77 -6.82 2.07
N ARG A 66 -8.42 -6.49 0.95
CA ARG A 66 -8.30 -5.18 0.33
C ARG A 66 -8.99 -4.09 1.15
N ALA A 67 -10.16 -4.38 1.71
CA ALA A 67 -10.85 -3.47 2.62
C ALA A 67 -10.04 -3.26 3.90
N THR A 68 -9.52 -4.35 4.48
CA THR A 68 -8.64 -4.29 5.66
C THR A 68 -7.37 -3.49 5.40
N ALA A 69 -6.70 -3.69 4.26
CA ALA A 69 -5.51 -2.92 3.89
C ALA A 69 -5.81 -1.42 3.80
N LYS A 70 -6.92 -1.04 3.14
CA LYS A 70 -7.38 0.35 3.09
C LYS A 70 -7.58 0.94 4.49
N THR A 71 -8.34 0.25 5.33
CA THR A 71 -8.63 0.72 6.69
C THR A 71 -7.36 0.85 7.52
N ILE A 72 -6.43 -0.12 7.48
CA ILE A 72 -5.18 -0.05 8.24
C ILE A 72 -4.31 1.12 7.75
N LEU A 73 -4.14 1.25 6.42
CA LEU A 73 -3.34 2.33 5.84
C LEU A 73 -3.85 3.71 6.22
N GLN A 74 -5.17 3.92 6.24
CA GLN A 74 -5.77 5.20 6.61
C GLN A 74 -5.85 5.42 8.11
N GLU A 75 -6.34 4.44 8.87
CA GLU A 75 -6.70 4.64 10.28
C GLU A 75 -5.55 4.38 11.22
N GLN A 76 -4.68 3.41 10.92
CA GLN A 76 -3.56 3.05 11.79
C GLN A 76 -2.28 3.75 11.36
N LEU A 77 -1.96 3.67 10.07
CA LEU A 77 -0.70 4.21 9.52
C LEU A 77 -0.81 5.68 9.10
N LYS A 78 -2.02 6.25 9.12
CA LYS A 78 -2.32 7.67 8.83
C LYS A 78 -1.83 8.16 7.46
N TYR A 79 -1.77 7.29 6.47
CA TYR A 79 -1.46 7.69 5.09
C TYR A 79 -2.64 8.45 4.46
N SER A 80 -2.31 9.37 3.54
CA SER A 80 -3.31 10.16 2.85
C SER A 80 -4.24 9.28 2.01
N LEU A 81 -5.53 9.65 1.96
CA LEU A 81 -6.52 8.94 1.14
C LEU A 81 -6.08 8.87 -0.33
N VAL A 82 -5.44 9.91 -0.86
CA VAL A 82 -4.95 9.94 -2.25
C VAL A 82 -3.97 8.80 -2.51
N LEU A 83 -2.94 8.64 -1.68
CA LEU A 83 -1.94 7.58 -1.86
C LEU A 83 -2.57 6.18 -1.75
N VAL A 84 -3.47 5.99 -0.79
CA VAL A 84 -4.16 4.70 -0.58
C VAL A 84 -5.04 4.36 -1.79
N GLU A 85 -5.85 5.29 -2.27
CA GLU A 85 -6.71 5.09 -3.44
C GLU A 85 -5.90 4.85 -4.73
N MET A 86 -4.76 5.52 -4.88
CA MET A 86 -3.82 5.27 -5.98
C MET A 86 -3.22 3.86 -5.92
N ALA A 87 -2.81 3.36 -4.74
CA ALA A 87 -2.30 2.00 -4.59
C ALA A 87 -3.39 0.93 -4.84
N LEU A 88 -4.65 1.31 -4.62
CA LEU A 88 -5.82 0.51 -4.96
C LEU A 88 -6.14 0.57 -6.48
N GLY A 89 -5.54 1.47 -7.26
CA GLY A 89 -5.84 1.62 -8.69
C GLY A 89 -7.18 2.29 -8.96
N HIS A 90 -7.65 3.07 -7.99
CA HIS A 90 -8.75 3.99 -8.20
C HIS A 90 -8.21 5.28 -8.83
N THR A 91 -9.04 5.93 -9.65
CA THR A 91 -8.68 7.21 -10.26
C THR A 91 -8.87 8.28 -9.20
N THR A 92 -7.78 8.90 -8.79
CA THR A 92 -7.78 10.02 -7.83
C THR A 92 -7.75 11.34 -8.60
N LYS A 93 -8.42 12.34 -8.06
CA LYS A 93 -8.39 13.71 -8.57
C LYS A 93 -7.87 14.63 -7.47
N ASP A 94 -7.14 15.65 -7.86
CA ASP A 94 -6.80 16.76 -6.98
C ASP A 94 -8.07 17.60 -6.67
N PRO A 95 -8.01 18.52 -5.69
CA PRO A 95 -9.13 19.42 -5.39
C PRO A 95 -9.57 20.31 -6.55
N ASN A 96 -8.70 20.54 -7.54
CA ASN A 96 -8.95 21.34 -8.74
C ASN A 96 -9.56 20.51 -9.89
N GLY A 97 -9.76 19.20 -9.69
CA GLY A 97 -10.34 18.28 -10.66
C GLY A 97 -9.35 17.60 -11.61
N THR A 98 -8.05 17.88 -11.50
CA THR A 98 -6.99 17.23 -12.28
C THR A 98 -6.80 15.79 -11.80
N ALA A 99 -6.90 14.82 -12.71
CA ALA A 99 -6.64 13.43 -12.37
C ALA A 99 -5.13 13.21 -12.19
N TYR A 100 -4.73 12.60 -11.06
CA TYR A 100 -3.34 12.23 -10.86
C TYR A 100 -2.93 11.10 -11.81
N GLY A 101 -1.72 11.21 -12.36
CA GLY A 101 -1.11 10.24 -13.24
C GLY A 101 -0.80 8.91 -12.54
N ARG A 102 -0.80 7.82 -13.32
CA ARG A 102 -0.56 6.45 -12.82
C ARG A 102 0.81 6.25 -12.18
N PHE A 103 1.79 7.07 -12.58
CA PHE A 103 3.19 7.00 -12.14
C PHE A 103 3.55 8.04 -11.07
N GLU A 104 2.63 8.94 -10.74
CA GLU A 104 2.87 9.93 -9.72
C GLU A 104 2.98 9.27 -8.34
N TYR A 105 3.76 9.89 -7.45
CA TYR A 105 3.97 9.43 -6.08
C TYR A 105 4.47 7.98 -5.99
N ILE A 106 5.27 7.50 -6.95
CA ILE A 106 5.79 6.12 -6.90
C ILE A 106 6.69 5.89 -5.69
N ASP A 107 7.49 6.89 -5.30
CA ASP A 107 8.37 6.80 -4.14
C ASP A 107 7.56 6.77 -2.84
N ASP A 108 6.58 7.67 -2.69
CA ASP A 108 5.68 7.68 -1.53
C ASP A 108 4.85 6.40 -1.42
N ARG A 109 4.34 5.89 -2.55
CA ARG A 109 3.64 4.59 -2.57
C ARG A 109 4.58 3.44 -2.23
N SER A 110 5.86 3.52 -2.62
CA SER A 110 6.85 2.50 -2.27
C SER A 110 7.15 2.50 -0.78
N ASP A 111 7.36 3.67 -0.18
CA ASP A 111 7.48 3.81 1.28
C ASP A 111 6.24 3.29 2.00
N MET A 112 5.05 3.71 1.56
CA MET A 112 3.77 3.28 2.13
C MET A 112 3.61 1.77 2.12
N MET A 113 3.87 1.12 0.98
CA MET A 113 3.76 -0.33 0.86
C MET A 113 4.80 -1.05 1.72
N GLN A 114 6.00 -0.49 1.87
CA GLN A 114 7.04 -1.06 2.73
C GLN A 114 6.72 -0.90 4.22
N LYS A 115 6.25 0.28 4.66
CA LYS A 115 5.81 0.49 6.05
C LYS A 115 4.64 -0.42 6.41
N TRP A 116 3.67 -0.57 5.49
CA TRP A 116 2.56 -1.50 5.67
C TRP A 116 3.02 -2.94 5.87
N ALA A 117 3.95 -3.42 5.05
CA ALA A 117 4.47 -4.78 5.18
C ALA A 117 5.25 -4.98 6.49
N ASN A 118 6.06 -3.99 6.91
CA ASN A 118 6.76 -4.03 8.19
C ASN A 118 5.79 -4.05 9.38
N TYR A 119 4.71 -3.26 9.32
CA TYR A 119 3.65 -3.27 10.33
C TYR A 119 3.00 -4.66 10.46
N LEU A 120 2.76 -5.36 9.35
CA LEU A 120 2.21 -6.72 9.38
C LEU A 120 3.19 -7.74 9.99
N ASP A 121 4.49 -7.62 9.70
CA ASP A 121 5.52 -8.46 10.33
C ASP A 121 5.60 -8.19 11.84
N ALA A 122 5.58 -6.92 12.25
CA ALA A 122 5.55 -6.54 13.67
C ALA A 122 4.33 -7.14 14.40
N LEU A 123 3.14 -7.06 13.80
CA LEU A 123 1.95 -7.73 14.34
C LEU A 123 2.12 -9.25 14.45
N ARG A 124 2.71 -9.89 13.44
CA ARG A 124 2.97 -11.34 13.45
C ARG A 124 3.92 -11.74 14.57
N GLU A 125 4.93 -10.91 14.82
CA GLU A 125 5.98 -11.16 15.81
C GLU A 125 5.61 -10.69 17.23
N GLY A 126 4.46 -10.03 17.38
CA GLY A 126 3.98 -9.51 18.67
C GLY A 126 4.73 -8.27 19.15
N HIS A 127 5.34 -7.52 18.23
CA HIS A 127 6.03 -6.27 18.52
C HIS A 127 5.05 -5.11 18.73
N ASP A 128 5.49 -4.08 19.46
CA ASP A 128 4.73 -2.83 19.55
C ASP A 128 4.67 -2.19 18.16
N THR A 129 3.47 -1.76 17.78
CA THR A 129 3.21 -1.16 16.47
C THR A 129 3.00 0.34 16.54
N ALA A 130 3.13 0.95 17.73
CA ALA A 130 2.99 2.39 17.92
C ALA A 130 3.94 3.19 17.01
N GLU A 131 5.16 2.68 16.78
CA GLU A 131 6.18 3.33 15.92
C GLU A 131 5.76 3.46 14.44
N PHE A 132 4.78 2.68 13.98
CA PHE A 132 4.31 2.72 12.60
C PHE A 132 3.21 3.76 12.38
N ARG A 133 2.66 4.31 13.46
CA ARG A 133 1.70 5.40 13.34
C ARG A 133 2.50 6.60 12.87
N THR A 134 2.25 7.05 11.64
CA THR A 134 2.76 8.36 11.22
C THR A 134 2.14 9.36 12.18
N ASP A 135 2.91 9.87 13.14
CA ASP A 135 2.36 10.75 14.16
C ASP A 135 1.74 11.95 13.45
N ALA A 136 0.43 12.14 13.59
CA ALA A 136 -0.23 13.38 13.20
C ALA A 136 0.48 14.59 13.85
N GLN A 137 1.10 14.35 15.02
CA GLN A 137 2.00 15.28 15.71
C GLN A 137 3.22 15.64 14.87
N SER A 138 3.95 14.68 14.28
CA SER A 138 5.16 14.95 13.50
C SER A 138 4.88 15.71 12.19
N GLN A 139 3.72 15.48 11.57
CA GLN A 139 3.28 16.22 10.38
C GLN A 139 2.76 17.62 10.73
N ALA A 140 2.05 17.77 11.85
CA ALA A 140 1.64 19.06 12.40
C ALA A 140 2.85 19.89 12.85
N ASP A 141 3.84 19.27 13.51
CA ASP A 141 5.07 19.90 13.97
C ASP A 141 5.93 20.36 12.79
N SER A 142 6.04 19.54 11.73
CA SER A 142 6.75 19.94 10.50
C SER A 142 6.07 21.12 9.81
N THR A 143 4.73 21.13 9.75
CA THR A 143 3.96 22.24 9.15
C THR A 143 4.08 23.51 10.00
N ALA A 144 4.00 23.39 11.33
CA ALA A 144 4.19 24.49 12.26
C ALA A 144 5.61 25.05 12.22
N GLN A 145 6.64 24.19 12.11
CA GLN A 145 8.02 24.58 11.91
C GLN A 145 8.22 25.32 10.58
N LEU A 146 7.61 24.83 9.50
CA LEU A 146 7.69 25.50 8.20
C LEU A 146 7.01 26.88 8.23
N GLN A 147 5.83 26.98 8.87
CA GLN A 147 5.14 28.25 9.06
C GLN A 147 5.94 29.22 9.94
N ALA A 148 6.56 28.73 11.01
CA ALA A 148 7.44 29.53 11.87
C ALA A 148 8.65 30.05 11.09
N LEU A 149 9.27 29.20 10.26
CA LEU A 149 10.40 29.57 9.42
C LEU A 149 10.01 30.61 8.36
N ILE A 150 8.83 30.47 7.74
CA ILE A 150 8.28 31.45 6.79
C ILE A 150 8.00 32.78 7.50
N ALA A 151 7.46 32.76 8.71
CA ALA A 151 7.20 33.97 9.49
C ALA A 151 8.51 34.70 9.88
N GLU A 152 9.60 33.97 10.12
CA GLU A 152 10.89 34.54 10.51
C GLU A 152 11.73 35.02 9.31
N LEU A 153 11.77 34.24 8.22
CA LEU A 153 12.69 34.47 7.10
C LEU A 153 12.02 35.06 5.85
N GLY A 154 10.70 35.02 5.78
CA GLY A 154 9.91 35.35 4.59
C GLY A 154 9.85 34.18 3.59
N GLU A 155 8.71 34.08 2.90
CA GLU A 155 8.37 32.95 2.02
C GLU A 155 9.39 32.77 0.87
N ASP A 156 9.83 33.87 0.25
CA ASP A 156 10.79 33.86 -0.85
C ASP A 156 12.15 33.25 -0.45
N LYS A 157 12.58 33.52 0.78
CA LYS A 157 13.89 33.09 1.29
C LYS A 157 13.88 31.61 1.69
N VAL A 158 12.77 31.15 2.27
CA VAL A 158 12.55 29.72 2.54
C VAL A 158 12.47 28.92 1.23
N LEU A 159 11.79 29.46 0.21
CA LEU A 159 11.73 28.84 -1.12
C LEU A 159 13.10 28.77 -1.81
N GLU A 160 13.98 29.75 -1.60
CA GLU A 160 15.36 29.72 -2.10
C GLU A 160 16.17 28.62 -1.40
N MET A 161 16.02 28.47 -0.08
CA MET A 161 16.69 27.43 0.71
C MET A 161 16.25 26.00 0.35
N LEU A 162 15.00 25.81 -0.09
CA LEU A 162 14.47 24.51 -0.52
C LEU A 162 14.86 24.12 -1.95
N LYS A 163 15.41 25.06 -2.74
CA LYS A 163 15.80 24.84 -4.14
C LYS A 163 17.30 24.55 -4.32
N GLY A 164 18.09 24.58 -3.24
CA GLY A 164 19.52 24.22 -3.23
C GLY A 164 19.76 22.78 -2.78
#